data_AF-A0A6I2QYD2-F1
#
_entry.id   AF-A0A6I2QYD2-F1
#
_cell.length_a   1.000
_cell.length_b   1.000
_cell.length_c   1.000
_cell.angle_alpha   90.00
_cell.angle_beta   90.00
_cell.angle_gamma   90.00
#
_symmetry.space_group_name_H-M   'P 1'
#
loop_
_entity.id
_entity.type
_entity.pdbx_description
1 polymer ?
#
loop_
_entity_poly.entity_id
_entity_poly.type
_entity_poly.pdbx_seq_one_letter_code
_entity_poly.pdbx_strand_id
1 'polypeptide(L)' 'MSNLSQIRRAEMLEYLNHLKEIHTDDESRIALAKIETALTEKKYGL' A
#
# COMPACT_ATOMS: atom_id res chain seq x y z
N MET A 1 12.56 -15.72 -11.80
CA MET A 1 12.04 -14.58 -12.57
C MET A 1 11.00 -13.90 -11.72
N SER A 2 11.32 -12.75 -11.13
CA SER A 2 10.39 -12.06 -10.22
C SER A 2 9.23 -11.50 -11.04
N ASN A 3 8.01 -11.70 -10.57
CA ASN A 3 6.83 -11.28 -11.31
C ASN A 3 6.80 -9.75 -11.30
N LEU A 4 6.77 -9.09 -12.46
CA LEU A 4 6.78 -7.62 -12.55
C LEU A 4 5.65 -6.98 -11.73
N SER A 5 4.52 -7.69 -11.61
CA SER A 5 3.39 -7.34 -10.74
C SER A 5 3.75 -7.33 -9.25
N GLN A 6 4.59 -8.25 -8.79
CA GLN A 6 5.07 -8.29 -7.40
C GLN A 6 6.04 -7.15 -7.10
N ILE A 7 6.93 -6.81 -8.04
CA ILE A 7 7.87 -5.69 -7.90
C ILE A 7 7.10 -4.37 -7.78
N ARG A 8 6.19 -4.09 -8.71
CA ARG A 8 5.38 -2.86 -8.68
C ARG A 8 4.54 -2.74 -7.42
N ARG A 9 4.02 -3.85 -6.91
CA ARG A 9 3.28 -3.86 -5.64
C ARG A 9 4.18 -3.55 -4.44
N ALA A 10 5.41 -4.06 -4.43
CA ALA A 10 6.38 -3.74 -3.38
C ALA A 10 6.72 -2.23 -3.39
N GLU A 11 6.99 -1.67 -4.57
CA GLU A 11 7.26 -0.23 -4.75
C GLU A 11 6.07 0.63 -4.27
N MET A 12 4.83 0.22 -4.56
CA MET A 12 3.65 0.96 -4.09
C MET A 12 3.46 0.87 -2.56
N LEU A 13 3.75 -0.28 -1.94
CA LEU A 13 3.68 -0.42 -0.49
C LEU A 13 4.76 0.41 0.20
N GLU A 14 5.97 0.44 -0.36
CA GLU A 14 7.07 1.27 0.12
C GLU A 14 6.74 2.76 0.04
N TYR A 15 6.15 3.20 -1.08
CA TYR A 15 5.69 4.58 -1.23
C TYR A 15 4.57 4.94 -0.24
N LEU A 16 3.62 4.02 0.02
CA LEU A 16 2.58 4.23 1.04
C LEU A 16 3.16 4.36 2.45
N ASN A 17 4.20 3.58 2.79
CA ASN A 17 4.89 3.72 4.07
C ASN A 17 5.57 5.08 4.19
N HIS A 18 6.24 5.55 3.14
CA HIS A 18 6.83 6.88 3.14
C HIS A 18 5.77 7.98 3.34
N LEU A 19 4.60 7.86 2.69
CA LEU A 19 3.50 8.79 2.92
C LEU A 19 2.99 8.75 4.36
N LYS A 20 2.88 7.56 4.99
CA LYS A 20 2.46 7.44 6.39
C LYS A 20 3.44 8.08 7.38
N GLU A 21 4.72 8.15 7.04
CA GLU A 21 5.72 8.84 7.87
C GLU A 21 5.58 10.36 7.80
N ILE A 22 5.17 10.89 6.64
CA ILE A 22 5.00 12.34 6.42
C ILE A 22 3.63 12.82 6.93
N HIS A 23 2.60 12.00 6.80
CA HIS A 23 1.23 12.34 7.16
C HIS A 23 0.92 11.95 8.61
N THR A 24 0.83 12.95 9.50
CA THR A 24 0.51 12.74 10.91
C THR A 24 -0.98 12.88 11.23
N ASP A 25 -1.79 13.41 10.33
CA ASP A 25 -3.22 13.59 10.53
C ASP A 25 -3.99 12.27 10.42
N ASP A 26 -5.02 12.13 11.26
CA ASP A 26 -5.78 10.88 11.37
C ASP A 26 -6.52 10.53 10.07
N GLU A 27 -6.99 11.55 9.34
CA GLU A 27 -7.70 11.36 8.07
C GLU A 27 -6.78 10.74 7.00
N SER A 28 -5.57 11.29 6.81
CA SER A 28 -4.59 10.73 5.89
C SER A 28 -4.14 9.34 6.30
N ARG A 29 -3.94 9.06 7.61
CA ARG A 29 -3.60 7.70 8.07
C ARG A 29 -4.69 6.69 7.71
N ILE A 30 -5.96 7.05 7.89
CA ILE A 30 -7.11 6.19 7.54
C ILE A 30 -7.17 5.98 6.03
N ALA A 31 -6.97 7.03 5.23
CA ALA A 31 -6.97 6.93 3.78
C ALA A 31 -5.84 6.03 3.27
N LEU A 32 -4.62 6.22 3.77
CA LEU A 32 -3.44 5.42 3.40
C LEU A 32 -3.60 3.95 3.81
N ALA A 33 -4.17 3.67 4.99
CA ALA A 33 -4.47 2.30 5.43
C ALA A 33 -5.50 1.61 4.52
N LYS A 34 -6.56 2.31 4.08
CA LYS A 34 -7.54 1.77 3.12
C LYS A 34 -6.90 1.43 1.77
N ILE A 35 -6.00 2.28 1.27
CA ILE A 35 -5.29 2.05 0.01
C ILE A 35 -4.37 0.82 0.12
N GLU A 36 -3.64 0.68 1.23
CA GLU A 36 -2.80 -0.49 1.50
C GLU A 36 -3.62 -1.79 1.57
N THR A 37 -4.77 -1.78 2.25
CA THR A 37 -5.69 -2.92 2.31
C THR A 37 -6.17 -3.30 0.92
N ALA A 38 -6.61 -2.35 0.08
CA ALA A 38 -7.05 -2.65 -1.28
C ALA A 38 -5.93 -3.19 -2.18
N LEU A 39 -4.69 -2.70 -2.01
CA LEU A 39 -3.49 -3.22 -2.68
C LEU A 39 -3.15 -4.64 -2.22
N THR A 40 -3.49 -4.99 -0.97
CA THR A 40 -3.17 -6.29 -0.38
C THR A 40 -4.25 -7.35 -0.53
N GLU A 41 -5.52 -6.96 -0.55
CA GLU A 41 -6.72 -7.80 -0.71
C GLU A 41 -6.78 -8.56 -2.03
N LYS A 42 -6.19 -8.03 -3.11
CA LYS A 42 -6.04 -8.79 -4.39
C LYS A 42 -5.28 -10.11 -4.24
N LYS A 43 -4.66 -10.38 -3.08
CA LYS A 43 -4.00 -11.65 -2.76
C LYS A 43 -4.94 -12.68 -2.09
N TYR A 44 -6.11 -12.27 -1.60
CA TYR A 44 -7.01 -13.09 -0.76
C TYR A 44 -8.48 -13.13 -1.23
N GLY A 45 -8.86 -12.35 -2.24
CA GLY A 45 -10.18 -12.46 -2.86
C GLY A 45 -10.24 -13.59 -3.89
N LEU A 46 -10.88 -14.70 -3.50
CA LEU A 46 -11.61 -15.71 -4.30
C LEU A 46 -11.20 -15.92 -5.77
#